data_AF-A0A445EHQ3-F1
#
_entry.id   AF-A0A445EHQ3-F1
#
_cell.length_a   1.000
_cell.length_b   1.000
_cell.length_c   1.000
_cell.angle_alpha   90.00
_cell.angle_beta   90.00
_cell.angle_gamma   90.00
#
_symmetry.space_group_name_H-M   'P 1'
#
loop_
_entity.id
_entity.type
_entity.pdbx_description
1 polymer ?
#
loop_
_entity_poly.entity_id
_entity_poly.type
_entity_poly.pdbx_seq_one_letter_code
_entity_poly.pdbx_strand_id
1 'polypeptide(L)'
;MTSWREGSCCLESLECSWWFHWLFLHEIVAYLQGWQFRNLNLHILPNALDFEGLLHMEYVGWLRFRVEYIAPPVQSLDRMVLCMGCFWIRYKKVKPRFAGDPFKVDDVEGSASHYPKVLIQIPMCNEREVYEQSISAVCQIDWPRDCLLIQVLDDSDDESIQCIIKTEVSKWSRKGVNIIYRHRLNRTGYKAGNLKSAMSCDYVKGYESVAIFDADFQPNPDFLLQTVPHFKDNPELGLVQARWSFVNKDENLLTRLQNINLCFHFEVEQQVNGLFLNFFGFNGTAGVWRIKAREVSGG
;
A
#
# COMPACT_ATOMS: atom_id res chain seq x y z
N MET A 1 6.75 4.98 -10.85
CA MET A 1 7.30 3.90 -10.01
C MET A 1 8.34 4.47 -9.08
N THR A 2 8.25 4.15 -7.80
CA THR A 2 9.28 4.42 -6.80
C THR A 2 9.78 3.09 -6.27
N SER A 3 11.08 2.98 -6.00
CA SER A 3 11.79 1.75 -5.65
C SER A 3 12.57 1.98 -4.35
N TRP A 4 12.43 1.07 -3.40
CA TRP A 4 13.03 1.10 -2.06
C TRP A 4 14.43 0.47 -1.98
N ARG A 5 15.29 0.99 -1.09
CA ARG A 5 16.55 0.36 -0.62
C ARG A 5 16.61 0.44 0.90
N GLU A 6 17.11 -0.62 1.52
CA GLU A 6 17.17 -0.80 2.97
C GLU A 6 18.50 -0.26 3.50
N GLY A 7 18.47 0.67 4.45
CA GLY A 7 19.69 1.25 5.01
C GLY A 7 19.44 2.30 6.10
N SER A 8 19.55 1.84 7.34
CA SER A 8 20.06 2.57 8.52
C SER A 8 19.34 3.85 8.95
N CYS A 9 18.45 3.68 9.93
CA CYS A 9 17.98 4.71 10.83
C CYS A 9 19.17 5.37 11.57
N CYS A 10 19.34 6.68 11.42
CA CYS A 10 20.14 7.50 12.32
C CYS A 10 19.43 8.84 12.52
N LEU A 11 18.61 8.88 13.58
CA LEU A 11 18.28 10.12 14.27
C LEU A 11 19.56 10.70 14.85
N GLU A 12 19.82 11.99 14.61
CA GLU A 12 20.50 12.84 15.59
C GLU A 12 20.24 14.32 15.30
N SER A 13 19.23 14.88 15.98
CA SER A 13 19.19 16.30 16.32
C SER A 13 18.85 16.42 17.81
N LEU A 14 19.90 16.50 18.64
CA LEU A 14 19.85 16.32 20.09
C LEU A 14 19.22 17.48 20.88
N GLU A 15 18.81 18.58 20.24
CA GLU A 15 18.18 19.71 20.95
C GLU A 15 16.64 19.66 20.96
N CYS A 16 16.01 18.88 20.07
CA CYS A 16 14.55 18.69 20.09
C CYS A 16 14.11 17.55 21.04
N SER A 17 15.06 16.71 21.46
CA SER A 17 14.79 15.47 22.21
C SER A 17 14.16 15.72 23.59
N TRP A 18 14.62 16.72 24.34
CA TRP A 18 14.15 16.96 25.71
C TRP A 18 12.68 17.40 25.78
N TRP A 19 12.22 18.20 24.82
CA TRP A 19 10.82 18.62 24.72
C TRP A 19 9.89 17.47 24.34
N PHE A 20 10.31 16.61 23.40
CA PHE A 20 9.54 15.43 23.02
C PHE A 20 9.44 14.39 24.16
N HIS A 21 10.51 14.18 24.93
CA HIS A 21 10.48 13.27 26.09
C HIS A 21 9.58 13.81 27.20
N TRP A 22 9.61 15.12 27.45
CA TRP A 22 8.74 15.77 28.44
C TRP A 22 7.25 15.72 28.01
N LEU A 23 6.96 15.96 26.73
CA LEU A 23 5.61 15.86 26.15
C LEU A 23 5.07 14.42 26.15
N PHE A 24 5.91 13.44 25.82
CA PHE A 24 5.56 12.02 25.84
C PHE A 24 5.27 11.51 27.26
N LEU A 25 6.04 11.96 28.25
CA LEU A 25 5.75 11.70 29.67
C LEU A 25 4.39 12.26 30.09
N HIS A 26 4.03 13.46 29.61
CA HIS A 26 2.75 14.08 29.90
C HIS A 26 1.56 13.34 29.22
N GLU A 27 1.75 12.85 27.99
CA GLU A 27 0.77 12.00 27.31
C GLU A 27 0.59 10.63 28.00
N ILE A 28 1.68 10.04 28.51
CA ILE A 28 1.63 8.81 29.32
C ILE A 28 0.87 9.04 30.63
N VAL A 29 1.13 10.14 31.33
CA VAL A 29 0.41 10.48 32.58
C VAL A 29 -1.08 10.72 32.31
N ALA A 30 -1.43 11.45 31.25
CA ALA A 30 -2.82 11.67 30.84
C ALA A 30 -3.53 10.36 30.46
N TYR A 31 -2.84 9.43 29.80
CA TYR A 31 -3.35 8.10 29.48
C TYR A 31 -3.59 7.26 30.74
N LEU A 32 -2.64 7.26 31.68
CA LEU A 32 -2.74 6.53 32.95
C LEU A 32 -3.82 7.09 33.87
N GLN A 33 -4.10 8.39 33.80
CA GLN A 33 -5.21 9.05 34.52
C GLN A 33 -6.57 8.87 33.83
N GLY A 34 -6.63 8.13 32.71
CA GLY A 34 -7.90 7.80 32.05
C GLY A 34 -8.57 8.98 31.35
N TRP A 35 -7.81 10.02 30.99
CA TRP A 35 -8.31 11.17 30.22
C TRP A 35 -8.58 10.76 28.77
N GLN A 36 -9.63 9.94 28.55
CA GLN A 36 -9.99 9.45 27.22
C GLN A 36 -10.85 10.46 26.45
N PHE A 37 -10.51 10.61 25.17
CA PHE A 37 -11.05 11.47 24.10
C PHE A 37 -12.57 11.34 23.78
N ARG A 38 -13.42 10.85 24.71
CA ARG A 38 -14.78 10.43 24.35
C ARG A 38 -15.82 11.55 24.33
N ASN A 39 -15.51 12.77 24.80
CA ASN A 39 -16.43 13.90 24.71
C ASN A 39 -15.70 15.20 24.36
N LEU A 40 -15.77 15.57 23.09
CA LEU A 40 -15.46 16.93 22.61
C LEU A 40 -16.59 17.93 22.95
N ASN A 41 -17.46 17.63 23.93
CA ASN A 41 -18.41 18.58 24.47
C ASN A 41 -17.73 19.39 25.57
N LEU A 42 -17.03 20.42 25.11
CA LEU A 42 -16.88 21.71 25.75
C LEU A 42 -18.11 22.07 26.62
N HIS A 43 -18.10 21.76 27.91
CA HIS A 43 -18.80 22.46 29.00
C HIS A 43 -18.76 21.61 30.28
N ILE A 44 -17.57 21.44 30.85
CA ILE A 44 -17.43 21.23 32.29
C ILE A 44 -16.34 22.21 32.70
N LEU A 45 -16.72 23.32 33.35
CA LEU A 45 -15.78 24.12 34.11
C LEU A 45 -15.50 23.27 35.37
N PRO A 46 -14.32 22.62 35.52
CA PRO A 46 -13.95 22.10 36.82
C PRO A 46 -13.76 23.33 37.71
N ASN A 47 -14.17 23.27 38.97
CA ASN A 47 -13.83 24.33 39.92
C ASN A 47 -12.31 24.56 39.84
N ALA A 48 -11.89 25.76 39.43
CA ALA A 48 -10.52 26.11 39.09
C ALA A 48 -9.53 26.13 40.29
N LEU A 49 -9.86 25.41 41.35
CA LEU A 49 -9.12 25.36 42.61
C LEU A 49 -8.51 23.98 42.90
N ASP A 50 -8.87 22.93 42.14
CA ASP A 50 -8.22 21.62 42.25
C ASP A 50 -7.02 21.52 41.28
N PHE A 51 -5.88 21.05 41.79
CA PHE A 51 -4.61 20.93 41.05
C PHE A 51 -4.73 20.07 39.78
N GLU A 52 -5.56 19.02 39.82
CA GLU A 52 -5.85 18.18 38.65
C GLU A 52 -6.63 18.92 37.56
N GLY A 53 -7.55 19.82 37.94
CA GLY A 53 -8.32 20.63 36.99
C GLY A 53 -7.46 21.67 36.27
N LEU A 54 -6.44 22.20 36.95
CA LEU A 54 -5.50 23.17 36.39
C LEU A 54 -4.56 22.51 35.38
N LEU A 55 -4.02 21.33 35.71
CA LEU A 55 -3.23 20.51 34.78
C LEU A 55 -4.05 20.06 33.56
N HIS A 56 -5.32 19.71 33.74
CA HIS A 56 -6.20 19.35 32.64
C HIS A 56 -6.47 20.54 31.71
N MET A 57 -6.67 21.74 32.26
CA MET A 57 -6.85 22.97 31.49
C MET A 57 -5.58 23.37 30.72
N GLU A 58 -4.41 23.24 31.34
CA GLU A 58 -3.13 23.44 30.65
C GLU A 58 -2.94 22.43 29.51
N TYR A 59 -3.26 21.15 29.73
CA TYR A 59 -3.17 20.10 28.72
C TYR A 59 -4.15 20.31 27.55
N VAL A 60 -5.42 20.65 27.82
CA VAL A 60 -6.42 20.95 26.78
C VAL A 60 -6.06 22.24 26.03
N GLY A 61 -5.56 23.25 26.74
CA GLY A 61 -5.04 24.49 26.14
C GLY A 61 -3.86 24.22 25.20
N TRP A 62 -2.92 23.37 25.63
CA TRP A 62 -1.80 22.91 24.80
C TRP A 62 -2.27 22.12 23.58
N LEU A 63 -3.22 21.20 23.72
CA LEU A 63 -3.79 20.45 22.59
C LEU A 63 -4.45 21.37 21.57
N ARG A 64 -5.23 22.36 22.02
CA ARG A 64 -5.81 23.38 21.13
C ARG A 64 -4.74 24.19 20.43
N PHE A 65 -3.74 24.66 21.16
CA PHE A 65 -2.62 25.38 20.57
C PHE A 65 -1.90 24.56 19.50
N ARG A 66 -1.67 23.26 19.77
CA ARG A 66 -1.06 22.33 18.81
C ARG A 66 -1.92 22.16 17.54
N VAL A 67 -3.23 21.97 17.69
CA VAL A 67 -4.15 21.74 16.56
C VAL A 67 -4.39 23.01 15.74
N GLU A 68 -4.56 24.15 16.40
CA GLU A 68 -4.92 25.40 15.73
C GLU A 68 -3.71 26.18 15.21
N TYR A 69 -2.56 26.14 15.89
CA TYR A 69 -1.43 27.01 15.57
C TYR A 69 -0.19 26.26 15.08
N ILE A 70 0.10 25.05 15.56
CA ILE A 70 1.30 24.30 15.13
C ILE A 70 1.00 23.44 13.90
N ALA A 71 -0.13 22.73 13.89
CA ALA A 71 -0.44 21.79 12.82
C ALA A 71 -0.59 22.46 11.43
N PRO A 72 -1.31 23.59 11.27
CA PRO A 72 -1.49 24.21 9.95
C PRO A 72 -0.19 24.71 9.29
N PRO A 73 0.73 25.44 9.97
CA PRO A 73 1.97 25.88 9.34
C PRO A 73 2.94 24.72 9.08
N VAL A 74 3.00 23.71 9.96
CA VAL A 74 3.83 22.50 9.72
C VAL A 74 3.32 21.74 8.51
N GLN A 75 2.00 21.52 8.40
CA GLN A 75 1.39 20.89 7.24
C GLN A 75 1.58 21.70 5.94
N SER A 76 1.57 23.04 6.05
CA SER A 76 1.80 23.93 4.91
C SER A 76 3.27 23.89 4.44
N LEU A 77 4.22 23.86 5.39
CA LEU A 77 5.64 23.75 5.11
C LEU A 77 5.98 22.40 4.46
N ASP A 78 5.44 21.30 5.00
CA ASP A 78 5.59 19.96 4.44
C ASP A 78 5.12 19.92 2.97
N ARG A 79 3.91 20.42 2.70
CA ARG A 79 3.38 20.52 1.33
C ARG A 79 4.24 21.38 0.42
N MET A 80 4.82 22.47 0.93
CA MET A 80 5.71 23.32 0.15
C MET A 80 6.99 22.56 -0.23
N VAL A 81 7.60 21.83 0.72
CA VAL A 81 8.79 20.99 0.47
C VAL A 81 8.49 19.90 -0.55
N LEU A 82 7.36 19.21 -0.41
CA LEU A 82 6.90 18.19 -1.37
C LEU A 82 6.70 18.79 -2.77
N CYS A 83 6.08 19.96 -2.89
CA CYS A 83 5.91 20.65 -4.16
C CYS A 83 7.24 21.06 -4.80
N MET A 84 8.21 21.55 -4.01
CA MET A 84 9.55 21.87 -4.49
C MET A 84 10.30 20.61 -4.96
N GLY A 85 10.20 19.51 -4.21
CA GLY A 85 10.77 18.22 -4.60
C GLY A 85 10.17 17.70 -5.91
N CYS A 86 8.84 17.76 -6.06
CA CYS A 86 8.15 17.37 -7.28
C CYS A 86 8.55 18.25 -8.48
N PHE A 87 8.66 19.56 -8.27
CA PHE A 87 9.16 20.49 -9.29
C PHE A 87 10.58 20.13 -9.72
N TRP A 88 11.47 19.84 -8.77
CA TRP A 88 12.84 19.40 -9.06
C TRP A 88 12.89 18.11 -9.86
N ILE A 89 12.09 17.11 -9.50
CA ILE A 89 11.97 15.83 -10.23
C ILE A 89 11.55 16.07 -11.68
N ARG A 90 10.53 16.90 -11.90
CA ARG A 90 10.04 17.26 -13.24
C ARG A 90 11.08 18.03 -14.03
N TYR A 91 11.74 19.00 -13.39
CA TYR A 91 12.79 19.82 -14.01
C TYR A 91 13.99 18.96 -14.46
N LYS A 92 14.46 18.05 -13.60
CA LYS A 92 15.56 17.12 -13.89
C LYS A 92 15.13 15.93 -14.74
N LYS A 93 13.85 15.78 -15.07
CA LYS A 93 13.27 14.65 -15.81
C LYS A 93 13.68 13.29 -15.23
N VAL A 94 13.78 13.21 -13.90
CA VAL A 94 14.14 11.96 -13.21
C VAL A 94 13.00 10.97 -13.44
N LYS A 95 13.29 9.90 -14.17
CA LYS A 95 12.36 8.79 -14.37
C LYS A 95 12.96 7.54 -13.74
N PRO A 96 12.17 6.74 -13.03
CA PRO A 96 12.58 5.39 -12.67
C PRO A 96 12.84 4.63 -13.97
N ARG A 97 14.11 4.36 -14.28
CA ARG A 97 14.50 3.57 -15.45
C ARG A 97 15.08 2.26 -14.96
N PHE A 98 14.68 1.19 -15.61
CA PHE A 98 15.31 -0.12 -15.51
C PHE A 98 16.27 -0.20 -16.69
N ALA A 99 17.44 -0.79 -16.50
CA ALA A 99 18.47 -0.82 -17.53
C ALA A 99 18.13 -1.91 -18.56
N GLY A 100 17.99 -1.54 -19.84
CA GLY A 100 17.90 -2.50 -20.97
C GLY A 100 16.54 -3.19 -21.15
N ASP A 101 16.53 -4.21 -22.02
CA ASP A 101 15.42 -5.16 -22.19
C ASP A 101 15.61 -6.27 -21.14
N PRO A 102 14.89 -6.24 -20.00
CA PRO A 102 15.26 -6.95 -18.78
C PRO A 102 15.20 -8.47 -18.90
N PHE A 103 14.58 -9.00 -19.96
CA PHE A 103 14.42 -10.44 -20.20
C PHE A 103 15.09 -10.93 -21.50
N LYS A 104 15.83 -10.07 -22.21
CA LYS A 104 16.77 -10.52 -23.25
C LYS A 104 18.15 -10.72 -22.63
N VAL A 105 18.69 -11.91 -22.81
CA VAL A 105 20.09 -12.21 -22.55
C VAL A 105 20.79 -12.18 -23.91
N ASP A 106 21.83 -11.36 -24.05
CA ASP A 106 22.70 -11.31 -25.24
C ASP A 106 23.66 -12.52 -25.26
N ASP A 107 23.17 -13.73 -25.00
CA ASP A 107 23.97 -14.95 -25.10
C ASP A 107 23.75 -15.59 -26.46
N VAL A 108 24.86 -15.68 -27.21
CA VAL A 108 24.97 -16.16 -28.61
C VAL A 108 24.69 -17.68 -28.75
N GLU A 109 24.33 -18.37 -27.67
CA GLU A 109 23.86 -19.76 -27.70
C GLU A 109 22.46 -19.83 -27.10
N GLY A 110 21.45 -20.02 -27.96
CA GLY A 110 20.06 -19.87 -27.58
C GLY A 110 19.62 -20.75 -26.41
N SER A 111 18.94 -20.17 -25.42
CA SER A 111 17.76 -20.75 -24.75
C SER A 111 17.18 -19.83 -23.67
N ALA A 112 15.87 -19.62 -23.74
CA ALA A 112 14.95 -19.15 -22.70
C ALA A 112 15.23 -17.79 -22.00
N SER A 113 14.43 -16.77 -22.34
CA SER A 113 14.16 -15.64 -21.44
C SER A 113 13.73 -16.17 -20.07
N HIS A 114 14.55 -16.00 -19.04
CA HIS A 114 14.25 -16.47 -17.69
C HIS A 114 13.34 -15.47 -16.97
N TYR A 115 12.02 -15.67 -17.08
CA TYR A 115 11.04 -14.88 -16.34
C TYR A 115 10.93 -15.38 -14.90
N PRO A 116 11.00 -14.48 -13.88
CA PRO A 116 10.80 -14.88 -12.50
C PRO A 116 9.36 -15.35 -12.28
N LYS A 117 9.18 -16.25 -11.32
CA LYS A 117 7.85 -16.74 -10.95
C LYS A 117 7.09 -15.67 -10.16
N VAL A 118 5.94 -15.25 -10.68
CA VAL A 118 5.10 -14.20 -10.10
C VAL A 118 3.75 -14.78 -9.67
N LEU A 119 3.39 -14.49 -8.43
CA LEU A 119 2.09 -14.77 -7.85
C LEU A 119 1.21 -13.52 -7.96
N ILE A 120 -0.05 -13.67 -8.34
CA ILE A 120 -1.04 -12.58 -8.27
C ILE A 120 -2.12 -12.98 -7.28
N GLN A 121 -2.47 -12.10 -6.35
CA GLN A 121 -3.53 -12.30 -5.38
C GLN A 121 -4.65 -11.29 -5.59
N ILE A 122 -5.89 -11.80 -5.65
CA ILE A 122 -7.10 -11.00 -5.75
C ILE A 122 -8.00 -11.34 -4.55
N PRO A 123 -7.89 -10.60 -3.42
CA PRO A 123 -8.84 -10.73 -2.33
C PRO A 123 -10.21 -10.22 -2.76
N MET A 124 -11.22 -11.04 -2.52
CA MET A 124 -12.62 -10.80 -2.85
C MET A 124 -13.50 -11.03 -1.61
N CYS A 125 -14.50 -10.18 -1.40
CA CYS A 125 -15.52 -10.30 -0.37
C CYS A 125 -16.85 -9.70 -0.85
N ASN A 126 -17.77 -10.55 -1.29
CA ASN A 126 -19.11 -10.19 -1.76
C ASN A 126 -19.13 -9.25 -2.98
N GLU A 127 -18.12 -9.26 -3.86
CA GLU A 127 -18.11 -8.39 -5.05
C GLU A 127 -18.79 -9.00 -6.28
N ARG A 128 -20.12 -9.00 -6.28
CA ARG A 128 -20.92 -9.58 -7.37
C ARG A 128 -20.78 -8.85 -8.71
N GLU A 129 -20.54 -7.54 -8.71
CA GLU A 129 -20.58 -6.72 -9.91
C GLU A 129 -19.24 -6.65 -10.64
N VAL A 130 -18.14 -6.85 -9.93
CA VAL A 130 -16.78 -6.60 -10.45
C VAL A 130 -15.92 -7.86 -10.59
N TYR A 131 -16.30 -8.99 -9.99
CA TYR A 131 -15.50 -10.22 -10.00
C TYR A 131 -15.08 -10.66 -11.41
N GLU A 132 -16.01 -10.63 -12.39
CA GLU A 132 -15.75 -11.08 -13.75
C GLU A 132 -14.73 -10.18 -14.44
N GLN A 133 -14.86 -8.86 -14.29
CA GLN A 133 -13.97 -7.89 -14.91
C GLN A 133 -12.56 -7.97 -14.32
N SER A 134 -12.44 -8.08 -13.00
CA SER A 134 -11.15 -8.17 -12.31
C SER A 134 -10.41 -9.48 -12.62
N ILE A 135 -11.09 -10.63 -12.52
CA ILE A 135 -10.49 -11.94 -12.86
C ILE A 135 -10.08 -11.96 -14.33
N SER A 136 -10.92 -11.43 -15.22
CA SER A 136 -10.62 -11.36 -16.65
C SER A 136 -9.39 -10.49 -16.94
N ALA A 137 -9.31 -9.30 -16.34
CA ALA A 137 -8.17 -8.39 -16.51
C ALA A 137 -6.86 -9.02 -16.04
N VAL A 138 -6.86 -9.65 -14.85
CA VAL A 138 -5.66 -10.32 -14.33
C VAL A 138 -5.26 -11.53 -15.18
N CYS A 139 -6.23 -12.31 -15.67
CA CYS A 139 -5.97 -13.44 -16.58
C CYS A 139 -5.36 -13.01 -17.93
N GLN A 140 -5.52 -11.75 -18.32
CA GLN A 140 -5.01 -11.19 -19.58
C GLN A 140 -3.63 -10.51 -19.44
N ILE A 141 -3.01 -10.55 -18.26
CA ILE A 141 -1.67 -10.01 -18.07
C ILE A 141 -0.64 -10.73 -18.96
N ASP A 142 0.22 -9.95 -19.59
CA ASP A 142 1.29 -10.39 -20.48
C ASP A 142 2.47 -10.91 -19.65
N TRP A 143 2.37 -12.17 -19.25
CA TRP A 143 3.43 -12.91 -18.57
C TRP A 143 3.41 -14.39 -18.99
N PRO A 144 4.56 -15.09 -19.06
CA PRO A 144 4.57 -16.51 -19.38
C PRO A 144 3.70 -17.30 -18.40
N ARG A 145 2.81 -18.15 -18.95
CA ARG A 145 1.80 -18.88 -18.18
C ARG A 145 2.42 -19.83 -17.13
N ASP A 146 3.57 -20.42 -17.44
CA ASP A 146 4.30 -21.32 -16.53
C ASP A 146 5.00 -20.57 -15.38
N CYS A 147 5.18 -19.26 -15.54
CA CYS A 147 5.79 -18.37 -14.54
C CYS A 147 4.75 -17.52 -13.79
N LEU A 148 3.45 -17.75 -14.04
CA LEU A 148 2.36 -17.00 -13.44
C LEU A 148 1.44 -17.93 -12.65
N LEU A 149 1.03 -17.50 -11.47
CA LEU A 149 -0.09 -18.11 -10.74
C LEU A 149 -1.02 -17.03 -10.23
N ILE A 150 -2.31 -17.20 -10.49
CA ILE A 150 -3.35 -16.29 -10.01
C ILE A 150 -4.11 -16.97 -8.88
N GLN A 151 -4.21 -16.32 -7.73
CA GLN A 151 -4.99 -16.74 -6.58
C GLN A 151 -6.18 -15.80 -6.41
N VAL A 152 -7.38 -16.34 -6.56
CA VAL A 152 -8.62 -15.66 -6.19
C VAL A 152 -8.96 -16.07 -4.76
N LEU A 153 -8.93 -15.10 -3.84
CA LEU A 153 -9.05 -15.32 -2.41
C LEU A 153 -10.41 -14.81 -1.91
N ASP A 154 -11.37 -15.69 -1.79
CA ASP A 154 -12.78 -15.37 -1.55
C ASP A 154 -13.17 -15.50 -0.07
N ASP A 155 -13.57 -14.38 0.53
CA ASP A 155 -14.11 -14.25 1.88
C ASP A 155 -15.63 -14.12 1.93
N SER A 156 -16.32 -14.26 0.79
CA SER A 156 -17.77 -14.10 0.68
C SER A 156 -18.50 -15.10 1.57
N ASP A 157 -19.57 -14.64 2.22
CA ASP A 157 -20.48 -15.48 3.01
C ASP A 157 -21.69 -15.97 2.18
N ASP A 158 -22.00 -15.28 1.08
CA ASP A 158 -23.06 -15.67 0.14
C ASP A 158 -22.61 -16.81 -0.80
N GLU A 159 -23.24 -17.97 -0.67
CA GLU A 159 -22.97 -19.16 -1.51
C GLU A 159 -23.21 -18.90 -3.01
N SER A 160 -24.14 -18.01 -3.37
CA SER A 160 -24.40 -17.65 -4.75
C SER A 160 -23.22 -16.89 -5.36
N ILE A 161 -22.59 -16.02 -4.58
CA ILE A 161 -21.40 -15.26 -4.98
C ILE A 161 -20.19 -16.20 -5.07
N GLN A 162 -20.01 -17.09 -4.08
CA GLN A 162 -18.95 -18.10 -4.13
C GLN A 162 -19.06 -18.97 -5.39
N CYS A 163 -20.29 -19.36 -5.76
CA CYS A 163 -20.56 -20.19 -6.94
C CYS A 163 -20.18 -19.49 -8.25
N ILE A 164 -20.55 -18.22 -8.44
CA ILE A 164 -20.22 -17.47 -9.65
C ILE A 164 -18.70 -17.21 -9.77
N ILE A 165 -18.03 -16.86 -8.67
CA ILE A 165 -16.57 -16.66 -8.65
C ILE A 165 -15.85 -17.96 -8.99
N LYS A 166 -16.23 -19.07 -8.33
CA LYS A 166 -15.66 -20.40 -8.60
C LYS A 166 -15.88 -20.86 -10.04
N THR A 167 -17.05 -20.53 -10.61
CA THR A 167 -17.38 -20.83 -12.01
C THR A 167 -16.49 -20.07 -12.97
N GLU A 168 -16.26 -18.78 -12.73
CA GLU A 168 -15.39 -17.94 -13.56
C GLU A 168 -13.92 -18.39 -13.48
N VAL A 169 -13.43 -18.73 -12.27
CA VAL A 169 -12.10 -19.33 -12.11
C VAL A 169 -11.97 -20.64 -12.89
N SER A 170 -12.99 -21.51 -12.82
CA SER A 170 -13.01 -22.78 -13.55
C SER A 170 -13.05 -22.60 -15.08
N LYS A 171 -13.69 -21.53 -15.56
CA LYS A 171 -13.70 -21.14 -16.98
C LYS A 171 -12.31 -20.71 -17.45
N TRP A 172 -11.59 -19.91 -16.67
CA TRP A 172 -10.21 -19.51 -17.01
C TRP A 172 -9.19 -20.63 -16.88
N SER A 173 -9.34 -21.48 -15.87
CA SER A 173 -8.51 -22.69 -15.72
C SER A 173 -8.62 -23.61 -16.94
N ARG A 174 -9.84 -23.82 -17.48
CA ARG A 174 -10.05 -24.58 -18.73
C ARG A 174 -9.44 -23.94 -19.97
N LYS A 175 -9.20 -22.62 -19.96
CA LYS A 175 -8.49 -21.91 -21.03
C LYS A 175 -6.97 -22.05 -20.93
N GLY A 176 -6.46 -22.81 -19.94
CA GLY A 176 -5.02 -23.02 -19.73
C GLY A 176 -4.36 -21.94 -18.87
N VAL A 177 -5.13 -21.10 -18.18
CA VAL A 177 -4.57 -20.14 -17.21
C VAL A 177 -4.33 -20.84 -15.89
N ASN A 178 -3.15 -20.66 -15.30
CA ASN A 178 -2.84 -21.16 -13.97
C ASN A 178 -3.51 -20.28 -12.90
N ILE A 179 -4.74 -20.63 -12.53
CA ILE A 179 -5.58 -19.89 -11.58
C ILE A 179 -6.16 -20.83 -10.53
N ILE A 180 -6.14 -20.41 -9.27
CA ILE A 180 -6.62 -21.17 -8.11
C ILE A 180 -7.67 -20.34 -7.37
N TYR A 181 -8.81 -20.96 -7.08
CA TYR A 181 -9.82 -20.42 -6.17
C TYR A 181 -9.55 -20.91 -4.75
N ARG A 182 -9.55 -20.00 -3.78
CA ARG A 182 -9.49 -20.31 -2.35
C ARG A 182 -10.62 -19.61 -1.64
N HIS A 183 -11.35 -20.37 -0.85
CA HIS A 183 -12.32 -19.85 0.11
C HIS A 183 -11.91 -20.20 1.53
N ARG A 184 -12.20 -19.33 2.49
CA ARG A 184 -12.01 -19.60 3.92
C ARG A 184 -13.29 -19.35 4.70
N LEU A 185 -13.56 -20.26 5.64
CA LEU A 185 -14.72 -20.15 6.55
C LEU A 185 -14.46 -19.14 7.68
N ASN A 186 -13.22 -19.04 8.16
CA ASN A 186 -12.86 -18.13 9.25
C ASN A 186 -12.20 -16.86 8.69
N ARG A 187 -12.89 -15.72 8.84
CA ARG A 187 -12.48 -14.39 8.37
C ARG A 187 -11.52 -13.65 9.31
N THR A 188 -10.78 -14.37 10.15
CA THR A 188 -9.80 -13.77 11.07
C THR A 188 -8.80 -12.91 10.29
N GLY A 189 -8.60 -11.66 10.72
CA GLY A 189 -7.68 -10.71 10.09
C GLY A 189 -8.16 -10.09 8.77
N TYR A 190 -9.42 -10.33 8.35
CA TYR A 190 -10.01 -9.75 7.13
C TYR A 190 -9.07 -9.89 5.92
N LYS A 191 -8.96 -8.86 5.07
CA LYS A 191 -8.10 -8.86 3.88
C LYS A 191 -6.67 -9.31 4.16
N ALA A 192 -6.03 -8.77 5.21
CA ALA A 192 -4.65 -9.10 5.56
C ALA A 192 -4.51 -10.58 5.98
N GLY A 193 -5.45 -11.09 6.77
CA GLY A 193 -5.48 -12.50 7.15
C GLY A 193 -5.72 -13.44 5.97
N ASN A 194 -6.51 -13.02 4.97
CA ASN A 194 -6.76 -13.81 3.76
C ASN A 194 -5.49 -13.93 2.92
N LEU A 195 -4.81 -12.81 2.67
CA LEU A 195 -3.52 -12.75 1.97
C LEU A 195 -2.47 -13.60 2.69
N LYS A 196 -2.36 -13.47 4.03
CA LYS A 196 -1.43 -14.26 4.84
C LYS A 196 -1.70 -15.77 4.76
N SER A 197 -2.97 -16.18 4.83
CA SER A 197 -3.37 -17.59 4.73
C SER A 197 -3.09 -18.19 3.35
N ALA A 198 -3.27 -17.41 2.29
CA ALA A 198 -2.92 -17.84 0.94
C ALA A 198 -1.42 -18.04 0.75
N MET A 199 -0.61 -17.24 1.45
CA MET A 199 0.84 -17.24 1.35
C MET A 199 1.51 -18.38 2.12
N SER A 200 0.81 -18.99 3.09
CA SER A 200 1.31 -20.17 3.80
C SER A 200 1.16 -21.48 3.01
N CYS A 201 0.65 -21.44 1.77
CA CYS A 201 0.50 -22.62 0.93
C CYS A 201 1.85 -23.06 0.34
N ASP A 202 2.12 -24.37 0.30
CA ASP A 202 3.43 -24.90 -0.12
C ASP A 202 3.82 -24.53 -1.55
N TYR A 203 2.86 -24.46 -2.47
CA TYR A 203 3.12 -24.08 -3.85
C TYR A 203 3.61 -22.63 -3.98
N VAL A 204 3.37 -21.76 -2.99
CA VAL A 204 3.81 -20.35 -3.01
C VAL A 204 5.32 -20.22 -2.80
N LYS A 205 5.96 -21.20 -2.14
CA LYS A 205 7.40 -21.18 -1.83
C LYS A 205 8.31 -21.09 -3.06
N GLY A 206 7.78 -21.45 -4.25
CA GLY A 206 8.50 -21.36 -5.52
C GLY A 206 8.37 -20.02 -6.24
N TYR A 207 7.68 -19.03 -5.67
CA TYR A 207 7.45 -17.72 -6.30
C TYR A 207 8.37 -16.66 -5.68
N GLU A 208 8.84 -15.71 -6.49
CA GLU A 208 9.79 -14.68 -6.05
C GLU A 208 9.09 -13.39 -5.65
N SER A 209 8.02 -13.06 -6.37
CA SER A 209 7.26 -11.83 -6.21
C SER A 209 5.75 -12.10 -6.15
N VAL A 210 5.03 -11.26 -5.42
CA VAL A 210 3.57 -11.29 -5.29
C VAL A 210 2.97 -9.93 -5.62
N ALA A 211 2.08 -9.88 -6.61
CA ALA A 211 1.27 -8.72 -6.93
C ALA A 211 -0.10 -8.83 -6.24
N ILE A 212 -0.60 -7.73 -5.69
CA ILE A 212 -1.89 -7.69 -4.99
C ILE A 212 -2.81 -6.70 -5.71
N PHE A 213 -4.00 -7.14 -6.08
CA PHE A 213 -5.03 -6.31 -6.71
C PHE A 213 -6.36 -6.49 -6.01
N ASP A 214 -7.06 -5.40 -5.73
CA ASP A 214 -8.42 -5.46 -5.19
C ASP A 214 -9.41 -5.92 -6.27
N ALA A 215 -10.58 -6.41 -5.83
CA ALA A 215 -11.58 -7.02 -6.69
C ALA A 215 -12.20 -6.09 -7.74
N ASP A 216 -12.05 -4.77 -7.59
CA ASP A 216 -12.49 -3.75 -8.54
C ASP A 216 -11.37 -3.26 -9.47
N PHE A 217 -10.14 -3.76 -9.31
CA PHE A 217 -9.00 -3.36 -10.13
C PHE A 217 -8.92 -4.13 -11.44
N GLN A 218 -8.60 -3.37 -12.49
CA GLN A 218 -8.39 -3.87 -13.85
C GLN A 218 -6.98 -3.47 -14.30
N PRO A 219 -5.96 -4.28 -13.98
CA PRO A 219 -4.59 -3.97 -14.40
C PRO A 219 -4.45 -4.04 -15.92
N ASN A 220 -3.60 -3.17 -16.47
CA ASN A 220 -3.22 -3.27 -17.88
C ASN A 220 -2.40 -4.55 -18.12
N PRO A 221 -2.45 -5.13 -19.33
CA PRO A 221 -1.71 -6.35 -19.66
C PRO A 221 -0.20 -6.25 -19.40
N ASP A 222 0.37 -5.07 -19.61
CA ASP A 222 1.81 -4.79 -19.45
C ASP A 222 2.23 -4.49 -18.01
N PHE A 223 1.34 -4.58 -17.02
CA PHE A 223 1.62 -4.22 -15.64
C PHE A 223 2.85 -4.95 -15.07
N LEU A 224 2.95 -6.28 -15.27
CA LEU A 224 4.10 -7.05 -14.79
C LEU A 224 5.38 -6.72 -15.55
N LEU A 225 5.29 -6.46 -16.85
CA LEU A 225 6.43 -6.03 -17.67
C LEU A 225 7.00 -4.68 -17.22
N GLN A 226 6.16 -3.80 -16.67
CA GLN A 226 6.61 -2.51 -16.14
C GLN A 226 7.08 -2.57 -14.67
N THR A 227 6.63 -3.55 -13.90
CA THR A 227 6.89 -3.62 -12.44
C THR A 227 8.02 -4.58 -12.08
N VAL A 228 7.97 -5.81 -12.58
CA VAL A 228 8.86 -6.90 -12.17
C VAL A 228 10.34 -6.63 -12.49
N PRO A 229 10.71 -6.02 -13.64
CA PRO A 229 12.11 -5.73 -13.96
C PRO A 229 12.88 -4.95 -12.90
N HIS A 230 12.19 -4.10 -12.13
CA HIS A 230 12.82 -3.33 -11.06
C HIS A 230 13.50 -4.18 -9.99
N PHE A 231 13.04 -5.41 -9.78
CA PHE A 231 13.59 -6.30 -8.77
C PHE A 231 14.90 -6.98 -9.23
N LYS A 232 15.17 -7.06 -10.53
CA LYS A 232 16.30 -7.81 -11.09
C LYS A 232 17.64 -7.22 -10.66
N ASP A 233 17.80 -5.91 -10.81
CA ASP A 233 19.08 -5.22 -10.60
C ASP A 233 19.27 -4.73 -9.15
N ASN A 234 18.25 -4.87 -8.30
CA ASN A 234 18.28 -4.34 -6.94
C ASN A 234 17.77 -5.39 -5.92
N PRO A 235 18.68 -6.10 -5.23
CA PRO A 235 18.29 -7.12 -4.26
C PRO A 235 17.63 -6.56 -3.00
N GLU A 236 17.88 -5.28 -2.67
CA GLU A 236 17.32 -4.57 -1.52
C GLU A 236 15.89 -4.06 -1.77
N LEU A 237 15.41 -4.18 -3.01
CA LEU A 237 14.07 -3.72 -3.37
C LEU A 237 12.99 -4.67 -2.85
N GLY A 238 12.25 -4.22 -1.84
CA GLY A 238 11.14 -4.96 -1.25
C GLY A 238 9.78 -4.75 -1.95
N LEU A 239 9.51 -3.54 -2.44
CA LEU A 239 8.19 -3.13 -2.95
C LEU A 239 8.30 -2.24 -4.19
N VAL A 240 7.46 -2.50 -5.18
CA VAL A 240 7.16 -1.61 -6.30
C VAL A 240 5.68 -1.26 -6.26
N GLN A 241 5.36 0.02 -6.03
CA GLN A 241 3.98 0.51 -6.08
C GLN A 241 3.70 1.19 -7.42
N ALA A 242 2.65 0.73 -8.11
CA ALA A 242 2.11 1.41 -9.27
C ALA A 242 1.08 2.46 -8.83
N ARG A 243 0.94 3.48 -9.67
CA ARG A 243 -0.16 4.44 -9.57
C ARG A 243 -1.43 3.78 -10.11
N TRP A 244 -2.54 4.03 -9.44
CA TRP A 244 -3.86 3.72 -9.94
C TRP A 244 -4.75 4.96 -9.96
N SER A 245 -5.86 4.87 -10.69
CA SER A 245 -6.83 5.95 -10.84
C SER A 245 -8.23 5.40 -10.99
N PHE A 246 -9.23 6.20 -10.62
CA PHE A 246 -10.63 5.85 -10.80
C PHE A 246 -11.06 5.98 -12.27
N VAL A 247 -11.84 5.01 -12.76
CA VAL A 247 -12.48 5.08 -14.08
C VAL A 247 -13.56 6.17 -14.10
N ASN A 248 -14.28 6.35 -13.00
CA ASN A 248 -15.40 7.29 -12.83
C ASN A 248 -15.02 8.68 -12.28
N LYS A 249 -13.75 9.06 -12.42
CA LYS A 249 -13.18 10.30 -11.84
C LYS A 249 -13.90 11.60 -12.26
N ASP A 250 -14.60 11.60 -13.39
CA ASP A 250 -15.24 12.79 -13.97
C ASP A 250 -16.77 12.79 -13.82
N GLU A 251 -17.36 11.79 -13.15
CA GLU A 251 -18.82 11.67 -13.01
C GLU A 251 -19.45 12.77 -12.15
N ASN A 252 -18.82 13.16 -11.05
CA ASN A 252 -19.37 14.16 -10.14
C ASN A 252 -18.27 14.92 -9.39
N LEU A 253 -18.66 15.97 -8.65
CA LEU A 253 -17.71 16.80 -7.91
C LEU A 253 -16.93 16.01 -6.85
N LEU A 254 -17.57 15.05 -6.19
CA LEU A 254 -16.93 14.23 -5.16
C LEU A 254 -15.84 13.34 -5.76
N THR A 255 -16.11 12.64 -6.86
CA THR A 255 -15.12 11.78 -7.54
C THR A 255 -13.97 12.60 -8.11
N ARG A 256 -14.23 13.83 -8.58
CA ARG A 256 -13.18 14.78 -9.00
C ARG A 256 -12.29 15.21 -7.83
N LEU A 257 -12.88 15.54 -6.69
CA LEU A 257 -12.11 15.92 -5.48
C LEU A 257 -11.28 14.75 -4.94
N GLN A 258 -11.86 13.53 -4.93
CA GLN A 258 -11.14 12.30 -4.58
C GLN A 258 -9.97 12.06 -5.53
N ASN A 259 -10.17 12.23 -6.84
CA ASN A 259 -9.12 12.08 -7.83
C ASN A 259 -7.99 13.11 -7.64
N ILE A 260 -8.29 14.38 -7.32
CA ILE A 260 -7.27 15.40 -7.03
C ILE A 260 -6.40 14.99 -5.83
N ASN A 261 -7.04 14.54 -4.73
CA ASN A 261 -6.32 14.09 -3.54
C ASN A 261 -5.41 12.88 -3.88
N LEU A 262 -5.96 11.90 -4.59
CA LEU A 262 -5.21 10.71 -5.00
C LEU A 262 -4.04 11.04 -5.94
N CYS A 263 -4.24 11.99 -6.86
CA CYS A 263 -3.16 12.47 -7.74
C CYS A 263 -2.05 13.13 -6.95
N PHE A 264 -2.38 13.95 -5.93
CA PHE A 264 -1.37 14.56 -5.06
C PHE A 264 -0.55 13.47 -4.33
N HIS A 265 -1.24 12.49 -3.74
CA HIS A 265 -0.58 11.39 -3.04
C HIS A 265 0.39 10.61 -3.94
N PHE A 266 -0.02 10.20 -5.15
CA PHE A 266 0.84 9.43 -6.05
C PHE A 266 1.89 10.26 -6.79
N GLU A 267 1.56 11.47 -7.25
CA GLU A 267 2.46 12.27 -8.08
C GLU A 267 3.46 13.10 -7.29
N VAL A 268 3.09 13.48 -6.07
CA VAL A 268 3.91 14.37 -5.24
C VAL A 268 4.47 13.58 -4.08
N GLU A 269 3.61 13.15 -3.15
CA GLU A 269 4.04 12.57 -1.87
C GLU A 269 4.85 11.29 -2.08
N GLN A 270 4.30 10.28 -2.76
CA GLN A 270 4.99 9.01 -2.97
C GLN A 270 6.23 9.15 -3.85
N GLN A 271 6.20 10.01 -4.87
CA GLN A 271 7.35 10.22 -5.75
C GLN A 271 8.51 10.90 -5.04
N VAL A 272 8.21 11.95 -4.28
CA VAL A 272 9.21 12.71 -3.54
C VAL A 272 9.77 11.85 -2.40
N ASN A 273 8.90 11.23 -1.60
CA ASN A 273 9.35 10.38 -0.50
C ASN A 273 10.09 9.13 -1.01
N GLY A 274 9.64 8.53 -2.11
CA GLY A 274 10.34 7.41 -2.72
C GLY A 274 11.70 7.75 -3.32
N LEU A 275 11.94 9.00 -3.74
CA LEU A 275 13.22 9.43 -4.29
C LEU A 275 14.19 9.97 -3.24
N PHE A 276 13.69 10.77 -2.28
CA PHE A 276 14.52 11.49 -1.32
C PHE A 276 14.62 10.79 0.03
N LEU A 277 13.55 10.12 0.47
CA LEU A 277 13.51 9.43 1.75
C LEU A 277 13.66 7.91 1.60
N ASN A 278 13.62 7.40 0.36
CA ASN A 278 13.46 5.98 0.07
C ASN A 278 12.37 5.38 0.97
N PHE A 279 11.19 6.00 1.05
CA PHE A 279 10.09 5.47 1.86
C PHE A 279 8.76 5.86 1.25
N PHE A 280 7.84 4.91 1.12
CA PHE A 280 6.44 5.18 0.83
C PHE A 280 5.60 4.00 1.33
N GLY A 281 4.37 4.28 1.75
CA GLY A 281 3.43 3.26 2.20
C GLY A 281 2.91 2.42 1.04
N PHE A 282 2.61 1.15 1.31
CA PHE A 282 1.83 0.32 0.39
C PHE A 282 0.36 0.71 0.47
N ASN A 283 -0.26 0.96 -0.69
CA ASN A 283 -1.62 1.49 -0.77
C ASN A 283 -2.71 0.41 -0.75
N GLY A 284 -2.35 -0.83 -0.38
CA GLY A 284 -3.30 -1.95 -0.27
C GLY A 284 -3.59 -2.69 -1.58
N THR A 285 -3.18 -2.15 -2.74
CA THR A 285 -3.46 -2.68 -4.08
C THR A 285 -2.45 -2.12 -5.11
N ALA A 286 -2.40 -2.71 -6.30
CA ALA A 286 -1.54 -2.33 -7.42
C ALA A 286 -0.06 -2.22 -7.05
N GLY A 287 0.38 -3.05 -6.10
CA GLY A 287 1.77 -3.16 -5.68
C GLY A 287 2.29 -4.58 -5.84
N VAL A 288 3.57 -4.67 -6.18
CA VAL A 288 4.31 -5.92 -6.28
C VAL A 288 5.31 -5.97 -5.14
N TRP A 289 5.27 -7.04 -4.36
CA TRP A 289 6.14 -7.30 -3.23
C TRP A 289 7.12 -8.41 -3.57
N ARG A 290 8.37 -8.27 -3.13
CA ARG A 290 9.28 -9.41 -3.03
C ARG A 290 8.86 -10.28 -1.86
N ILE A 291 8.60 -11.56 -2.11
CA ILE A 291 8.07 -12.47 -1.08
C ILE A 291 9.02 -12.57 0.12
N LYS A 292 10.33 -12.69 -0.15
CA LYS A 292 11.37 -12.72 0.89
C LYS A 292 11.34 -11.50 1.82
N ALA A 293 11.14 -10.30 1.27
CA ALA A 293 11.07 -9.08 2.07
C ALA A 293 9.86 -9.09 3.02
N ARG A 294 8.73 -9.61 2.53
CA ARG A 294 7.50 -9.75 3.32
C ARG A 294 7.61 -10.80 4.42
N GLU A 295 8.28 -11.93 4.15
CA GLU A 295 8.51 -12.98 5.14
C GLU A 295 9.41 -12.51 6.28
N VAL A 296 10.49 -11.79 5.97
CA VAL A 296 11.40 -11.21 6.96
C VAL A 296 10.69 -10.21 7.88
N SER A 297 9.68 -9.51 7.37
CA SER A 297 8.91 -8.52 8.13
C SER A 297 7.73 -9.09 8.95
N GLY A 298 7.57 -10.42 9.01
CA GLY A 298 6.56 -11.08 9.85
C GLY A 298 5.28 -11.51 9.13
N GLY A 299 5.29 -11.42 7.79
CA GLY A 299 4.26 -11.93 6.92
C GLY A 299 3.28 -10.88 6.42
#